data_AF-A0A2S5MXD6-F1
#
_entry.id   AF-A0A2S5MXD6-F1
#
_cell.length_a   1.000
_cell.length_b   1.000
_cell.length_c   1.000
_cell.angle_alpha   90.00
_cell.angle_beta   90.00
_cell.angle_gamma   90.00
#
_symmetry.space_group_name_H-M   'P 1'
#
loop_
_entity.id
_entity.type
_entity.pdbx_description
1 polymer ?
#
loop_
_entity_poly.entity_id
_entity_poly.type
_entity_poly.pdbx_seq_one_letter_code
_entity_poly.pdbx_strand_id
1 'polypeptide(L)'
;MQLRRLTLAIALVGGSAAFATMALAAGDAQRGSIVAKRWCASCHVVTSDQTSASADAPSFFDIAQRRTDKKKLGHFLMDPHPPMPDMHLSRKEIDDIVSYIRSLDPRPQPPPEPDGKDKELPKNG
;
A
#
# COMPACT_ATOMS: atom_id res chain seq x y z
N MET A 1 -34.80 -53.37 37.32
CA MET A 1 -33.64 -52.48 37.56
C MET A 1 -32.84 -52.40 36.27
N GLN A 2 -32.71 -51.19 35.73
CA GLN A 2 -32.19 -50.83 34.40
C GLN A 2 -30.67 -51.04 34.30
N LEU A 3 -30.16 -51.70 33.24
CA LEU A 3 -28.74 -51.63 32.86
C LEU A 3 -28.59 -51.08 31.42
N ARG A 4 -28.47 -49.76 31.39
CA ARG A 4 -27.76 -48.84 30.48
C ARG A 4 -27.33 -49.35 29.09
N ARG A 5 -27.91 -48.72 28.07
CA ARG A 5 -27.45 -48.66 26.69
C ARG A 5 -26.08 -47.96 26.61
N LEU A 6 -25.09 -48.62 26.01
CA LEU A 6 -23.79 -48.05 25.65
C LEU A 6 -23.84 -47.65 24.16
N THR A 7 -24.15 -46.40 23.87
CA THR A 7 -23.99 -45.81 22.54
C THR A 7 -22.57 -45.29 22.40
N LEU A 8 -21.76 -45.98 21.61
CA LEU A 8 -20.41 -45.55 21.25
C LEU A 8 -20.51 -44.45 20.18
N ALA A 9 -20.30 -43.19 20.57
CA ALA A 9 -20.22 -42.06 19.67
C ALA A 9 -18.85 -42.07 18.95
N ILE A 10 -18.84 -42.38 17.66
CA ILE A 10 -17.66 -42.22 16.81
C ILE A 10 -17.53 -40.72 16.52
N ALA A 11 -16.52 -40.10 17.15
CA ALA A 11 -16.19 -38.70 16.92
C ALA A 11 -15.66 -38.49 15.50
N LEU A 12 -16.35 -37.68 14.71
CA LEU A 12 -15.83 -37.13 13.46
C LEU A 12 -14.60 -36.27 13.79
N VAL A 13 -13.42 -36.71 13.36
CA VAL A 13 -12.23 -35.86 13.31
C VAL A 13 -12.41 -34.89 12.15
N GLY A 14 -13.00 -33.72 12.44
CA GLY A 14 -13.07 -32.60 11.51
C GLY A 14 -11.69 -32.00 11.31
N GLY A 15 -11.05 -32.28 10.17
CA GLY A 15 -9.83 -31.62 9.75
C GLY A 15 -10.07 -30.12 9.58
N SER A 16 -9.53 -29.32 10.50
CA SER A 16 -9.57 -27.86 10.41
C SER A 16 -8.55 -27.42 9.36
N ALA A 17 -9.00 -27.16 8.14
CA ALA A 17 -8.19 -26.48 7.12
C ALA A 17 -7.99 -25.02 7.58
N ALA A 18 -6.82 -24.73 8.15
CA ALA A 18 -6.42 -23.36 8.45
C ALA A 18 -6.13 -22.64 7.12
N PHE A 19 -7.10 -21.89 6.61
CA PHE A 19 -6.88 -20.95 5.51
C PHE A 19 -6.00 -19.81 6.05
N ALA A 20 -4.70 -19.88 5.83
CA ALA A 20 -3.81 -18.75 6.06
C ALA A 20 -4.19 -17.62 5.09
N THR A 21 -4.82 -16.58 5.61
CA THR A 21 -5.05 -15.35 4.85
C THR A 21 -3.70 -14.70 4.59
N MET A 22 -3.18 -14.82 3.37
CA MET A 22 -2.05 -13.99 2.93
C MET A 22 -2.54 -12.54 2.89
N ALA A 23 -2.30 -11.80 3.97
CA ALA A 23 -2.44 -10.36 3.96
C ALA A 23 -1.54 -9.82 2.84
N LEU A 24 -2.09 -9.01 1.93
CA LEU A 24 -1.26 -8.23 1.01
C LEU A 24 -0.36 -7.35 1.88
N ALA A 25 0.92 -7.70 1.94
CA ALA A 25 1.90 -6.91 2.68
C ALA A 25 1.87 -5.47 2.16
N ALA A 26 1.80 -4.51 3.07
CA ALA A 26 2.01 -3.11 2.73
C ALA A 26 3.36 -2.94 2.00
N GLY A 27 3.45 -1.96 1.09
CA GLY A 27 4.68 -1.71 0.33
C GLY A 27 5.90 -1.48 1.23
N ASP A 28 7.08 -1.83 0.76
CA ASP A 28 8.35 -1.71 1.45
C ASP A 28 9.06 -0.40 1.07
N ALA A 29 9.19 0.51 2.04
CA ALA A 29 9.81 1.82 1.83
C ALA A 29 11.30 1.75 1.44
N GLN A 30 12.05 0.73 1.90
CA GLN A 30 13.45 0.59 1.53
C GLN A 30 13.57 0.19 0.06
N ARG A 31 12.77 -0.78 -0.38
CA ARG A 31 12.66 -1.15 -1.80
C ARG A 31 12.18 0.03 -2.65
N GLY A 32 11.19 0.77 -2.16
CA GLY A 32 10.67 1.97 -2.83
C GLY A 32 11.72 3.03 -3.04
N SER A 33 12.62 3.24 -2.07
CA SER A 33 13.73 4.19 -2.20
C SER A 33 14.71 3.80 -3.31
N ILE A 34 14.97 2.50 -3.49
CA ILE A 34 15.87 2.00 -4.53
C ILE A 34 15.26 2.25 -5.92
N VAL A 35 13.97 1.92 -6.07
CA VAL A 35 13.23 2.14 -7.33
C VAL A 35 13.14 3.63 -7.64
N ALA A 36 12.81 4.46 -6.65
CA ALA A 36 12.71 5.91 -6.80
C ALA A 36 14.04 6.56 -7.22
N LYS A 37 15.16 6.17 -6.61
CA LYS A 37 16.48 6.66 -7.00
C LYS A 37 16.82 6.32 -8.44
N ARG A 38 16.46 5.11 -8.89
CA ARG A 38 16.75 4.67 -10.25
C ARG A 38 15.93 5.40 -11.30
N TRP A 39 14.65 5.63 -11.02
CA TRP A 39 13.68 6.00 -12.04
C TRP A 39 13.19 7.44 -11.93
N CYS A 40 13.15 8.00 -10.73
CA CYS A 40 12.52 9.30 -10.48
C CYS A 40 13.53 10.43 -10.27
N ALA A 41 14.78 10.10 -9.91
CA ALA A 41 15.79 11.08 -9.49
C ALA A 41 16.24 12.06 -10.60
N SER A 42 16.04 11.73 -11.88
CA SER A 42 16.34 12.66 -12.99
C SER A 42 15.42 13.89 -12.99
N CYS A 43 14.19 13.73 -12.49
CA CYS A 43 13.19 14.79 -12.49
C CYS A 43 12.89 15.29 -11.07
N HIS A 44 12.74 14.40 -10.10
CA HIS A 44 12.39 14.75 -8.72
C HIS A 44 13.60 14.70 -7.81
N VAL A 45 13.64 15.58 -6.80
CA VAL A 45 14.51 15.38 -5.63
C VAL A 45 13.91 14.26 -4.79
N VAL A 46 14.54 13.08 -4.81
CA VAL A 46 14.05 11.90 -4.08
C VAL A 46 14.76 11.67 -2.75
N THR A 47 16.00 12.16 -2.61
CA THR A 47 16.77 12.12 -1.35
C THR A 47 17.32 13.49 -0.98
N SER A 48 17.68 13.67 0.29
CA SER A 48 18.20 14.94 0.82
C SER A 48 19.61 15.30 0.33
N ASP A 49 20.38 14.32 -0.14
CA ASP A 49 21.74 14.47 -0.65
C ASP A 49 21.80 14.68 -2.17
N GLN A 50 20.65 14.70 -2.85
CA GLN A 50 20.58 14.92 -4.29
C GLN A 50 20.83 16.39 -4.65
N THR A 51 21.76 16.64 -5.57
CA THR A 51 22.21 18.00 -5.93
C THR A 51 21.60 18.54 -7.22
N SER A 52 20.88 17.72 -7.99
CA SER A 52 20.23 18.13 -9.24
C SER A 52 18.93 17.37 -9.49
N ALA A 53 17.93 18.08 -9.99
CA ALA A 53 16.61 17.59 -10.41
C ALA A 53 15.97 18.65 -11.32
N SER A 54 14.80 18.36 -11.90
CA SER A 54 14.02 19.39 -12.58
C SER A 54 13.42 20.37 -11.56
N ALA A 55 13.49 21.68 -11.85
CA ALA A 55 12.91 22.71 -10.99
C ALA A 55 11.37 22.68 -10.98
N ASP A 56 10.75 22.13 -12.04
CA ASP A 56 9.30 22.10 -12.20
C ASP A 56 8.64 20.87 -11.53
N ALA A 57 9.45 19.93 -11.03
CA ALA A 57 8.98 18.71 -10.39
C ALA A 57 9.09 18.85 -8.85
N PRO A 58 8.02 18.59 -8.08
CA PRO A 58 8.06 18.69 -6.63
C PRO A 58 9.00 17.63 -6.02
N SER A 59 9.67 17.96 -4.92
CA SER A 59 10.45 16.96 -4.19
C SER A 59 9.54 15.86 -3.62
N PHE A 60 10.08 14.66 -3.40
CA PHE A 60 9.33 13.59 -2.74
C PHE A 60 8.90 13.99 -1.32
N PHE A 61 9.69 14.81 -0.63
CA PHE A 61 9.35 15.39 0.66
C PHE A 61 8.10 16.29 0.57
N ASP A 62 8.03 17.17 -0.45
CA ASP A 62 6.84 18.02 -0.67
C ASP A 62 5.61 17.19 -1.03
N ILE A 63 5.77 16.15 -1.87
CA ILE A 63 4.68 15.23 -2.21
C ILE A 63 4.18 14.54 -0.94
N ALA A 64 5.08 14.05 -0.10
CA ALA A 64 4.74 13.42 1.18
C ALA A 64 3.92 14.36 2.06
N GLN A 65 4.20 15.64 2.11
CA GLN A 65 3.40 16.55 2.94
C GLN A 65 2.02 16.87 2.33
N ARG A 66 1.92 16.93 1.00
CA ARG A 66 0.71 17.39 0.27
C ARG A 66 -0.22 16.27 -0.20
N ARG A 67 0.25 15.03 -0.25
CA ARG A 67 -0.48 13.86 -0.76
C ARG A 67 -0.45 12.74 0.28
N THR A 68 -1.42 12.79 1.19
CA THR A 68 -1.53 11.86 2.33
C THR A 68 -2.24 10.56 2.01
N ASP A 69 -3.05 10.55 0.96
CA ASP A 69 -3.80 9.40 0.49
C ASP A 69 -2.90 8.48 -0.36
N LYS A 70 -2.54 7.33 0.21
CA LYS A 70 -1.71 6.30 -0.43
C LYS A 70 -2.34 5.76 -1.71
N LYS A 71 -3.66 5.60 -1.73
CA LYS A 71 -4.37 5.00 -2.86
C LYS A 71 -4.38 5.96 -4.05
N LYS A 72 -4.66 7.24 -3.81
CA LYS A 72 -4.57 8.28 -4.86
C LYS A 72 -3.15 8.41 -5.39
N LEU A 73 -2.14 8.35 -4.52
CA LEU A 73 -0.74 8.40 -4.95
C LEU A 73 -0.38 7.17 -5.80
N GLY A 74 -0.83 5.98 -5.42
CA GLY A 74 -0.64 4.76 -6.21
C GLY A 74 -1.33 4.84 -7.58
N HIS A 75 -2.58 5.32 -7.63
CA HIS A 75 -3.30 5.52 -8.90
C HIS A 75 -2.60 6.53 -9.82
N PHE A 76 -2.06 7.62 -9.26
CA PHE A 76 -1.29 8.60 -10.03
C PHE A 76 -0.08 7.96 -10.72
N LEU A 77 0.61 7.04 -10.04
CA LEU A 77 1.76 6.33 -10.62
C LEU A 77 1.39 5.28 -11.68
N MET A 78 0.12 4.90 -11.79
CA MET A 78 -0.37 4.00 -12.85
C MET A 78 -0.69 4.74 -14.16
N ASP A 79 -0.99 6.04 -14.08
CA ASP A 79 -1.32 6.88 -15.23
C ASP A 79 -0.61 8.25 -15.09
N PRO A 80 0.75 8.26 -15.18
CA PRO A 80 1.51 9.48 -15.09
C PRO A 80 1.27 10.37 -16.32
N HIS A 81 1.13 11.68 -16.11
CA HIS A 81 0.91 12.63 -17.20
C HIS A 81 2.20 13.38 -17.56
N PRO A 82 2.38 13.80 -18.84
CA PRO A 82 3.50 14.63 -19.25
C PRO A 82 3.71 15.86 -18.33
N PRO A 83 4.97 16.24 -18.04
CA PRO A 83 6.20 15.68 -18.59
C PRO A 83 6.66 14.36 -17.92
N MET A 84 5.92 13.79 -16.97
CA MET A 84 6.25 12.50 -16.36
C MET A 84 5.94 11.37 -17.37
N PRO A 85 6.93 10.57 -17.80
CA PRO A 85 6.69 9.49 -18.73
C PRO A 85 6.08 8.27 -18.03
N ASP A 86 5.62 7.30 -18.82
CA ASP A 86 5.30 5.98 -18.30
C ASP A 86 6.58 5.28 -17.83
N MET A 87 6.66 5.08 -16.52
CA MET A 87 7.81 4.49 -15.84
C MET A 87 7.82 2.95 -15.93
N HIS A 88 6.80 2.33 -16.54
CA HIS A 88 6.65 0.89 -16.70
C HIS A 88 6.74 0.12 -15.36
N LEU A 89 6.20 0.72 -14.30
CA LEU A 89 6.26 0.18 -12.94
C LEU A 89 5.27 -0.97 -12.75
N SER A 90 5.71 -2.03 -12.08
CA SER A 90 4.80 -3.04 -11.57
C SER A 90 3.96 -2.50 -10.41
N ARG A 91 2.81 -3.13 -10.13
CA ARG A 91 1.98 -2.76 -8.97
C ARG A 91 2.75 -2.81 -7.64
N LYS A 92 3.66 -3.79 -7.50
CA LYS A 92 4.51 -3.91 -6.31
C LYS A 92 5.48 -2.73 -6.18
N GLU A 93 6.09 -2.30 -7.28
CA GLU A 93 6.97 -1.13 -7.25
C GLU A 93 6.21 0.14 -6.93
N ILE A 94 4.97 0.28 -7.44
CA ILE A 94 4.08 1.39 -7.07
C ILE A 94 3.82 1.39 -5.56
N ASP A 95 3.43 0.25 -4.98
CA ASP A 95 3.19 0.14 -3.53
C ASP A 95 4.45 0.48 -2.72
N ASP A 96 5.60 -0.04 -3.13
CA ASP A 96 6.91 0.22 -2.50
C ASP A 96 7.26 1.73 -2.57
N ILE A 97 7.10 2.37 -3.74
CA ILE A 97 7.33 3.82 -3.93
C ILE A 97 6.37 4.66 -3.08
N VAL A 98 5.08 4.31 -3.05
CA VAL A 98 4.09 5.01 -2.21
C VAL A 98 4.49 4.92 -0.74
N SER A 99 4.90 3.74 -0.27
CA SER A 99 5.41 3.56 1.09
C SER A 99 6.65 4.41 1.35
N TYR A 100 7.57 4.52 0.39
CA TYR A 100 8.74 5.36 0.51
C TYR A 100 8.38 6.85 0.60
N ILE A 101 7.58 7.37 -0.34
CA ILE A 101 7.14 8.77 -0.32
C ILE A 101 6.46 9.08 1.02
N ARG A 102 5.54 8.22 1.47
CA ARG A 102 4.85 8.43 2.75
C ARG A 102 5.81 8.45 3.94
N SER A 103 6.87 7.64 3.94
CA SER A 103 7.86 7.64 5.04
C SER A 103 8.63 8.96 5.19
N LEU A 104 8.58 9.85 4.19
CA LEU A 104 9.25 11.15 4.23
C LEU A 104 8.41 12.25 4.90
N ASP A 105 7.13 12.00 5.18
CA ASP A 105 6.31 12.93 5.94
C ASP A 105 6.67 12.82 7.43
N PRO A 106 7.22 13.87 8.07
CA PRO A 106 7.63 13.80 9.47
C PRO A 106 6.44 13.76 10.44
N ARG A 107 5.22 14.00 9.95
CA ARG A 107 4.00 13.94 10.77
C ARG A 107 3.54 12.49 10.94
N PRO A 108 2.79 12.19 12.02
CA PRO A 108 2.13 10.90 12.15
C PRO A 108 1.31 10.57 10.90
N GLN A 109 1.46 9.36 10.38
CA GLN A 109 0.67 8.93 9.22
C GLN A 109 -0.81 8.90 9.62
N PRO A 110 -1.70 9.40 8.74
CA PRO A 110 -3.12 9.27 9.00
C PRO A 110 -3.49 7.78 9.11
N PRO A 111 -4.55 7.44 9.88
CA PRO A 111 -5.10 6.10 9.88
C PRO A 111 -5.32 5.63 8.43
N PRO A 112 -5.16 4.33 8.13
CA PRO A 112 -5.52 3.79 6.83
C PRO A 112 -6.92 4.27 6.44
N GLU A 113 -7.08 4.80 5.23
CA GLU A 113 -8.40 5.17 4.74
C GLU A 113 -9.28 3.90 4.76
N PRO A 114 -10.52 3.96 5.25
CA PRO A 114 -11.42 2.82 5.23
C PRO A 114 -11.47 2.27 3.80
N ASP A 115 -11.47 0.93 3.70
CA ASP A 115 -11.55 0.30 2.40
C ASP A 115 -12.85 0.79 1.71
N GLY A 116 -12.85 0.81 0.38
CA GLY A 116 -14.01 1.32 -0.36
C GLY A 116 -15.30 0.51 -0.13
N LYS A 117 -15.26 -0.56 0.67
CA LYS A 117 -16.41 -1.39 1.04
C LYS A 117 -17.15 -0.79 2.24
N ASP A 118 -16.43 -0.11 3.12
CA ASP A 118 -16.99 0.54 4.32
C ASP A 118 -17.47 1.97 4.07
N LYS A 119 -17.27 2.49 2.84
CA LYS A 119 -17.87 3.76 2.43
C LYS A 119 -19.37 3.52 2.22
N GLU A 120 -20.15 3.68 3.29
CA GLU A 120 -21.61 3.76 3.18
C GLU A 120 -21.94 4.89 2.21
N LEU A 121 -22.42 4.51 1.02
CA LEU A 121 -22.90 5.43 0.00
C LEU A 121 -23.95 6.35 0.65
N PRO A 122 -23.94 7.66 0.38
CA PRO A 122 -24.95 8.55 0.92
C PRO A 122 -26.34 8.05 0.54
N LYS A 123 -27.08 7.55 1.54
CA LYS A 123 -28.48 7.17 1.43
C LYS A 123 -29.33 8.42 1.61
N ASN A 124 -29.47 9.24 0.58
CA ASN A 124 -30.50 10.29 0.42
C ASN A 124 -30.49 10.70 -1.07
N GLY A 125 -31.59 10.81 -1.81
CA GLY A 125 -33.02 10.63 -1.53
C GLY A 125 -33.79 10.73 -2.86
#